data_AF-A0A4P0Y5C0-F1
#
_entry.id   AF-A0A4P0Y5C0-F1
#
_cell.length_a   1.000
_cell.length_b   1.000
_cell.length_c   1.000
_cell.angle_alpha   90.00
_cell.angle_beta   90.00
_cell.angle_gamma   90.00
#
_symmetry.space_group_name_H-M   'P 1'
#
loop_
_entity.id
_entity.type
_entity.pdbx_description
1 polymer ?
#
loop_
_entity_poly.entity_id
_entity_poly.type
_entity_poly.pdbx_seq_one_letter_code
_entity_poly.pdbx_strand_id
1 'polypeptide(L)'
;MYGSRQKLWDMTWLYQEISDFARIFNVEDRGQALIADFKKREADLRQEFGKSKKDLSFVFWFSSASPSADAYVGGKNSGLRIYRQRAGRT
;
A
#
# COMPACT_ATOMS: atom_id res chain seq x y z
N MET A 1 -9.85 -6.18 18.89
CA MET A 1 -10.24 -5.89 17.49
C MET A 1 -9.20 -6.47 16.55
N TYR A 2 -9.55 -7.48 15.77
CA TYR A 2 -8.69 -7.98 14.69
C TYR A 2 -8.61 -6.95 13.55
N GLY A 3 -7.44 -6.80 12.92
CA GLY A 3 -7.23 -5.86 11.80
C GLY A 3 -6.96 -4.39 12.18
N SER A 4 -7.02 -4.04 13.47
CA SER A 4 -6.68 -2.69 13.96
C SER A 4 -5.16 -2.48 13.98
N ARG A 5 -4.64 -1.62 13.10
CA ARG A 5 -3.23 -1.15 13.14
C ARG A 5 -3.15 0.16 13.91
N GLN A 6 -2.26 0.25 14.91
CA GLN A 6 -2.03 1.50 15.65
C GLN A 6 -1.19 2.50 14.85
N LYS A 7 -0.21 2.02 14.08
CA LYS A 7 0.64 2.82 13.20
C LYS A 7 0.19 2.70 11.75
N LEU A 8 0.54 3.71 10.95
CA LEU A 8 0.38 3.63 9.51
C LEU A 8 1.22 2.47 8.95
N TRP A 9 0.65 1.72 8.01
CA TRP A 9 1.42 0.77 7.24
C TRP A 9 2.25 1.47 6.17
N ASP A 10 3.51 1.06 6.07
CA ASP A 10 4.48 1.58 5.12
C ASP A 10 5.07 0.44 4.28
N MET A 11 5.49 0.77 3.05
CA MET A 11 6.08 -0.13 2.06
C MET A 11 7.38 -0.77 2.54
N THR A 12 8.02 -0.25 3.59
CA THR A 12 9.22 -0.86 4.23
C THR A 12 9.01 -2.34 4.54
N TRP A 13 7.85 -2.73 5.07
CA TRP A 13 7.57 -4.13 5.37
C TRP A 13 7.42 -5.00 4.12
N LEU A 14 6.82 -4.46 3.07
CA LEU A 14 6.73 -5.17 1.79
C LEU A 14 8.10 -5.39 1.16
N TYR A 15 8.99 -4.39 1.20
CA TYR A 15 10.35 -4.52 0.69
C TYR A 15 11.17 -5.53 1.49
N GLN A 16 10.97 -5.56 2.81
CA GLN A 16 11.59 -6.58 3.66
C GLN A 16 11.09 -7.98 3.31
N GLU A 17 9.78 -8.20 3.19
CA GLU A 17 9.20 -9.49 2.83
C GLU A 17 9.71 -9.98 1.45
N ILE A 18 9.78 -9.10 0.46
CA ILE A 18 10.36 -9.42 -0.85
C ILE A 18 11.82 -9.83 -0.72
N SER A 19 12.62 -9.10 0.06
CA SER A 19 14.03 -9.42 0.29
C SER A 19 14.21 -10.75 1.01
N ASP A 20 13.38 -11.03 2.01
CA ASP A 20 13.43 -12.27 2.78
C ASP A 20 13.05 -13.47 1.91
N PHE A 21 11.99 -13.38 1.10
CA PHE A 21 11.66 -14.45 0.15
C PHE A 21 12.73 -14.63 -0.92
N ALA A 22 13.29 -13.53 -1.45
CA ALA A 22 14.35 -13.63 -2.44
C ALA A 22 15.58 -14.37 -1.90
N ARG A 23 15.93 -14.17 -0.63
CA ARG A 23 16.99 -14.90 0.07
C ARG A 23 16.62 -16.38 0.31
N ILE A 24 15.39 -16.67 0.73
CA ILE A 24 14.93 -18.06 0.96
C ILE A 24 15.01 -18.88 -0.34
N PHE A 25 14.68 -18.27 -1.47
CA PHE A 25 14.66 -18.93 -2.77
C PHE A 25 15.92 -18.72 -3.61
N ASN A 26 16.95 -18.05 -3.07
CA ASN A 26 18.24 -17.77 -3.74
C ASN A 26 18.04 -17.08 -5.12
N VAL A 27 17.21 -16.03 -5.13
CA VAL A 27 16.84 -15.20 -6.29
C VAL A 27 16.95 -13.70 -5.97
N GLU A 28 18.00 -13.32 -5.25
CA GLU A 28 18.24 -11.98 -4.71
C GLU A 28 18.18 -10.88 -5.78
N ASP A 29 18.82 -11.08 -6.93
CA ASP A 29 18.83 -10.11 -8.04
C ASP A 29 17.40 -9.79 -8.52
N ARG A 30 16.55 -10.82 -8.61
CA ARG A 30 15.13 -10.66 -8.98
C ARG A 30 14.37 -9.92 -7.88
N GLY A 31 14.66 -10.20 -6.62
CA GLY A 31 14.09 -9.49 -5.48
C GLY A 31 14.45 -8.01 -5.50
N GLN A 32 15.72 -7.68 -5.72
CA GLN A 32 16.18 -6.28 -5.80
C GLN A 32 15.59 -5.54 -7.00
N ALA A 33 15.52 -6.19 -8.16
CA ALA A 33 14.88 -5.61 -9.35
C ALA A 33 13.40 -5.26 -9.09
N LEU A 34 12.67 -6.15 -8.40
CA LEU A 34 11.27 -5.91 -8.05
C LEU A 34 11.10 -4.75 -7.06
N ILE A 35 11.96 -4.69 -6.03
CA ILE A 35 11.95 -3.57 -5.06
C ILE A 35 12.24 -2.25 -5.76
N ALA A 36 13.22 -2.22 -6.67
CA ALA A 36 13.59 -1.03 -7.42
C ALA A 36 12.43 -0.54 -8.31
N ASP A 37 11.74 -1.45 -9.00
CA ASP A 37 10.56 -1.14 -9.82
C ASP A 37 9.43 -0.55 -8.96
N PHE A 38 9.13 -1.13 -7.79
CA PHE A 38 8.12 -0.57 -6.89
C PHE A 38 8.46 0.83 -6.39
N LYS A 39 9.72 1.07 -5.99
CA LYS A 39 10.18 2.41 -5.59
C LYS A 39 10.06 3.42 -6.74
N LYS A 40 10.42 3.00 -7.96
CA LYS A 40 10.28 3.85 -9.16
C LYS A 40 8.82 4.21 -9.42
N ARG A 41 7.92 3.23 -9.45
CA ARG A 41 6.48 3.46 -9.66
C ARG A 41 5.89 4.38 -8.60
N GLU A 42 6.31 4.23 -7.34
CA GLU A 42 5.86 5.13 -6.27
C GLU A 42 6.35 6.56 -6.51
N ALA A 43 7.62 6.75 -6.88
CA ALA A 43 8.17 8.07 -7.17
C ALA A 43 7.44 8.71 -8.36
N ASP A 44 7.21 7.96 -9.44
CA ASP A 44 6.52 8.43 -10.64
C ASP A 44 5.08 8.88 -10.30
N LEU A 45 4.33 8.07 -9.52
CA LEU A 45 2.98 8.44 -9.05
C LEU A 45 2.97 9.69 -8.16
N ARG A 46 3.96 9.84 -7.27
CA ARG A 46 4.06 11.05 -6.42
C ARG A 46 4.35 12.29 -7.24
N GLN A 47 5.13 12.18 -8.32
CA GLN A 47 5.38 13.30 -9.22
C GLN A 47 4.13 13.69 -10.03
N GLU A 48 3.38 12.70 -10.50
CA GLU A 48 2.16 12.91 -11.30
C GLU A 48 1.02 13.50 -10.46
N PHE A 49 0.75 12.94 -9.28
CA PHE A 49 -0.43 13.27 -8.47
C PHE A 49 -0.15 14.19 -7.27
N GLY A 50 1.12 14.42 -6.91
CA GLY A 50 1.49 15.22 -5.74
C GLY A 50 1.23 16.74 -5.87
N LYS A 51 0.80 17.21 -7.03
CA LYS A 51 0.55 18.65 -7.31
C LYS A 51 -0.89 19.09 -7.03
N SER A 52 -1.80 18.18 -6.73
CA SER A 52 -3.19 18.54 -6.45
C SER A 52 -3.32 19.18 -5.07
N LYS A 53 -3.72 20.45 -5.01
CA LYS A 53 -4.03 21.16 -3.74
C LYS A 53 -5.41 20.80 -3.16
N LYS A 54 -6.15 19.89 -3.79
CA LYS A 54 -7.49 19.49 -3.35
C LYS A 54 -7.36 18.45 -2.24
N ASP A 55 -8.06 18.65 -1.12
CA ASP A 55 -8.14 17.64 -0.05
C ASP A 55 -9.07 16.52 -0.51
N LEU A 56 -8.48 15.46 -1.05
CA LEU A 56 -9.23 14.31 -1.56
C LEU A 56 -9.55 13.33 -0.42
N SER A 57 -10.83 13.07 -0.25
CA SER A 57 -11.35 12.02 0.64
C SER A 57 -11.51 10.73 -0.14
N PHE A 58 -10.95 9.64 0.38
CA PHE A 58 -11.03 8.31 -0.22
C PHE A 58 -11.76 7.35 0.72
N VAL A 59 -12.69 6.58 0.19
CA VAL A 59 -13.35 5.45 0.87
C VAL A 59 -12.99 4.18 0.11
N PHE A 60 -12.51 3.17 0.85
CA PHE A 60 -12.23 1.85 0.30
C PHE A 60 -13.29 0.86 0.81
N TRP A 61 -14.10 0.38 -0.12
CA TRP A 61 -15.22 -0.54 0.11
C TRP A 61 -14.87 -1.92 -0.42
N PHE A 62 -14.95 -2.94 0.43
CA PHE A 62 -14.78 -4.34 0.04
C PHE A 62 -16.14 -5.03 0.03
N SER A 63 -16.53 -5.59 -1.13
CA SER A 63 -17.74 -6.40 -1.23
C SER A 63 -17.57 -7.70 -0.46
N SER A 64 -18.65 -8.17 0.17
CA SER A 64 -18.69 -9.50 0.76
C SER A 64 -18.83 -10.57 -0.33
N ALA A 65 -18.33 -11.78 -0.04
CA ALA A 65 -18.51 -12.95 -0.91
C ALA A 65 -19.95 -13.50 -0.89
N SER A 66 -20.78 -13.08 0.07
CA SER A 66 -22.22 -13.41 0.13
C SER A 66 -23.07 -12.15 0.03
N PRO A 67 -24.18 -12.15 -0.76
CA PRO A 67 -25.12 -11.03 -0.83
C PRO A 67 -25.78 -10.66 0.51
N SER A 68 -25.80 -11.59 1.47
CA SER A 68 -26.41 -11.41 2.79
C SER A 68 -25.46 -10.86 3.86
N ALA A 69 -24.19 -10.63 3.52
CA ALA A 69 -23.17 -10.18 4.47
C ALA A 69 -22.75 -8.73 4.19
N ASP A 70 -22.58 -7.97 5.27
CA ASP A 70 -22.22 -6.56 5.22
C ASP A 70 -20.86 -6.33 4.57
N ALA A 71 -20.73 -5.19 3.90
CA ALA A 71 -19.46 -4.75 3.33
C ALA A 71 -18.45 -4.36 4.42
N TYR A 72 -17.18 -4.59 4.13
CA TYR A 72 -16.08 -4.22 5.02
C TYR A 72 -15.43 -2.91 4.54
N VAL A 73 -15.18 -1.98 5.47
CA VAL A 73 -14.52 -0.71 5.18
C VAL A 73 -13.07 -0.74 5.67
N GLY A 74 -12.14 -0.36 4.80
CA GLY A 74 -10.73 -0.27 5.14
C GLY A 74 -10.46 0.82 6.18
N GLY A 75 -9.95 0.44 7.36
CA GLY A 75 -9.61 1.39 8.41
C GLY A 75 -8.47 2.35 8.01
N LYS A 76 -8.42 3.52 8.66
CA LYS A 76 -7.46 4.60 8.33
C LYS A 76 -6.00 4.16 8.32
N ASN A 77 -5.60 3.14 9.08
CA ASN A 77 -4.20 2.69 9.18
C ASN A 77 -3.88 1.46 8.31
N SER A 78 -4.81 1.03 7.46
CA SER A 78 -4.61 -0.05 6.51
C SER A 78 -3.63 0.34 5.40
N GLY A 79 -3.11 -0.65 4.66
CA GLY A 79 -2.23 -0.40 3.50
C GLY A 79 -2.88 0.45 2.40
N LEU A 80 -4.21 0.55 2.41
CA LEU A 80 -4.98 1.39 1.49
C LEU A 80 -4.77 2.90 1.75
N ARG A 81 -4.30 3.31 2.93
CA ARG A 81 -4.00 4.74 3.16
C ARG A 81 -2.83 5.25 2.30
N ILE A 82 -2.01 4.37 1.72
CA ILE A 82 -0.95 4.78 0.79
C ILE A 82 -1.51 5.52 -0.43
N TYR A 83 -2.73 5.23 -0.88
CA TYR A 83 -3.38 5.99 -1.95
C TYR A 83 -3.60 7.47 -1.55
N ARG A 84 -3.95 7.74 -0.29
CA ARG A 84 -4.07 9.12 0.23
C ARG A 84 -2.72 9.81 0.34
N GLN A 85 -1.67 9.09 0.76
CA GLN A 85 -0.30 9.67 0.83
C GLN A 85 0.31 9.96 -0.53
N ARG A 86 -0.03 9.17 -1.55
CA ARG A 86 0.39 9.39 -2.94
C ARG A 86 -0.36 10.56 -3.60
N ALA A 87 -1.56 10.89 -3.11
CA ALA A 87 -2.33 12.06 -3.52
C ALA A 87 -1.89 13.39 -2.87
N GLY A 88 -0.75 13.42 -2.15
CA GLY A 88 -0.08 14.68 -1.78
C GLY A 88 -0.23 15.19 -0.34
N ARG A 89 -0.54 14.35 0.66
CA ARG A 89 -0.37 14.72 2.08
C ARG A 89 0.17 13.59 2.96
N THR A 90 0.98 13.96 3.95
CA THR A 90 1.55 13.13 5.03
C THR A 90 0.51 12.44 5.89
#